data_AF-A0A1M7UUI1-F1
#
_entry.id   AF-A0A1M7UUI1-F1
#
_cell.length_a   1.000
_cell.length_b   1.000
_cell.length_c   1.000
_cell.angle_alpha   90.00
_cell.angle_beta   90.00
_cell.angle_gamma   90.00
#
_symmetry.space_group_name_H-M   'P 1'
#
loop_
_entity.id
_entity.type
_entity.pdbx_description
1 polymer ?
#
loop_
_entity_poly.entity_id
_entity_poly.type
_entity_poly.pdbx_seq_one_letter_code
_entity_poly.pdbx_strand_id
1 'polypeptide(L)'
;MHLKDVIEEFISENPNYKHDIINFISYLTEYKKLPLDDTVFGGINTDHVIDSLKHYIDIGQFKTVSIVQKYTVVISKFFIYAIVAKNSLKNSNILDEISAPKIDEKSYYSRINLMISKNKKLSTKEPILVFSREIIEDIITNCDLIIQDTGKHNNKIGFEKLVAALCIKLVVLTGMKYGIARKIRVEDLNVTTNTIHINGFNIRLPLKLSTQFQYYMELRESFGKKCSFLFMSFDGEQWGGQTSASKMPDMLARWTGRSGTTGLTKFGIINLINAGVSDSVIKKLTGAEESVLRSCVESNEKKEAMQWEKYVNSRISKIDIYYSL
;
A
#
# COMPACT_ATOMS: atom_id res chain seq x y z
N MET A 1 -5.82 19.86 -27.96
CA MET A 1 -5.52 18.42 -28.03
C MET A 1 -6.85 17.70 -28.02
N HIS A 2 -7.08 16.71 -28.89
CA HIS A 2 -8.37 16.02 -28.88
C HIS A 2 -8.45 15.10 -27.66
N LEU A 3 -9.64 14.93 -27.07
CA LEU A 3 -9.85 14.09 -25.88
C LEU A 3 -9.30 12.66 -26.03
N LYS A 4 -9.38 12.08 -27.23
CA LYS A 4 -8.80 10.77 -27.52
C LYS A 4 -7.28 10.75 -27.31
N ASP A 5 -6.58 11.77 -27.78
CA ASP A 5 -5.14 11.91 -27.60
C ASP A 5 -4.79 12.05 -26.11
N VAL A 6 -5.59 12.82 -25.35
CA VAL A 6 -5.43 12.96 -23.88
C VAL A 6 -5.57 11.62 -23.16
N ILE A 7 -6.56 10.82 -23.57
CA ILE A 7 -6.81 9.48 -23.01
C ILE A 7 -5.63 8.56 -23.31
N GLU A 8 -5.18 8.52 -24.57
CA GLU A 8 -4.07 7.67 -25.00
C GLU A 8 -2.76 8.06 -24.30
N GLU A 9 -2.48 9.36 -24.18
CA GLU A 9 -1.31 9.87 -23.47
C GLU A 9 -1.36 9.51 -21.98
N PHE A 10 -2.49 9.73 -21.31
CA PHE A 10 -2.66 9.39 -19.90
C PHE A 10 -2.45 7.89 -19.64
N ILE A 11 -2.97 7.04 -20.53
CA ILE A 11 -2.78 5.58 -20.47
C ILE A 11 -1.32 5.19 -20.72
N SER A 12 -0.64 5.85 -21.66
CA SER A 12 0.78 5.62 -21.96
C SER A 12 1.67 5.96 -20.77
N GLU A 13 1.43 7.11 -20.14
CA GLU A 13 2.14 7.54 -18.92
C GLU A 13 1.78 6.67 -17.70
N ASN A 14 0.57 6.07 -17.68
CA ASN A 14 0.06 5.28 -16.57
C ASN A 14 -0.50 3.92 -17.01
N PRO A 15 0.34 2.96 -17.48
CA PRO A 15 -0.15 1.69 -18.05
C PRO A 15 -1.04 0.89 -17.10
N ASN A 16 -0.80 0.97 -15.79
CA ASN A 16 -1.56 0.29 -14.74
C ASN A 16 -3.00 0.81 -14.55
N TYR A 17 -3.33 1.95 -15.16
CA TYR A 17 -4.64 2.60 -15.12
C TYR A 17 -5.46 2.33 -16.38
N LYS A 18 -4.84 1.76 -17.43
CA LYS A 18 -5.46 1.47 -18.72
C LYS A 18 -6.84 0.83 -18.60
N HIS A 19 -6.93 -0.26 -17.83
CA HIS A 19 -8.17 -1.02 -17.73
C HIS A 19 -9.30 -0.23 -17.06
N ASP A 20 -8.99 0.56 -16.03
CA ASP A 20 -9.97 1.37 -15.31
C ASP A 20 -10.50 2.52 -16.19
N ILE A 21 -9.61 3.17 -16.97
CA ILE A 21 -9.99 4.22 -17.93
C ILE A 21 -10.82 3.66 -19.08
N ILE A 22 -10.41 2.52 -19.65
CA ILE A 22 -11.18 1.84 -20.71
C ILE A 22 -12.56 1.44 -20.20
N ASN A 23 -12.67 0.88 -18.99
CA ASN A 23 -13.97 0.56 -18.40
C ASN A 23 -14.85 1.81 -18.26
N PHE A 24 -14.33 2.93 -17.79
CA PHE A 24 -15.13 4.15 -17.72
C PHE A 24 -15.59 4.65 -19.09
N ILE A 25 -14.71 4.59 -20.10
CA ILE A 25 -15.04 4.95 -21.48
C ILE A 25 -16.11 4.01 -22.05
N SER A 26 -15.91 2.69 -21.96
CA SER A 26 -16.88 1.69 -22.41
C SER A 26 -18.22 1.86 -21.70
N TYR A 27 -18.23 2.17 -20.40
CA TYR A 27 -19.47 2.52 -19.69
C TYR A 27 -20.22 3.68 -20.35
N LEU A 28 -19.52 4.76 -20.69
CA LEU A 28 -20.13 5.93 -21.33
C LEU A 28 -20.58 5.60 -22.77
N THR A 29 -19.74 4.96 -23.57
CA THR A 29 -19.96 4.79 -25.02
C THR A 29 -20.82 3.58 -25.36
N GLU A 30 -20.62 2.45 -24.69
CA GLU A 30 -21.30 1.18 -25.00
C GLU A 30 -22.61 1.05 -24.21
N TYR A 31 -22.59 1.40 -22.92
CA TYR A 31 -23.75 1.20 -22.03
C TYR A 31 -24.66 2.43 -21.96
N LYS A 32 -24.10 3.64 -21.86
CA LYS A 32 -24.88 4.89 -21.88
C LYS A 32 -25.09 5.45 -23.29
N LYS A 33 -24.42 4.89 -24.31
CA LYS A 33 -24.52 5.33 -25.72
C LYS A 33 -24.20 6.81 -25.91
N LEU A 34 -23.30 7.34 -25.09
CA LEU A 34 -22.85 8.73 -25.17
C LEU A 34 -21.66 8.83 -26.14
N PRO A 35 -21.57 9.91 -26.94
CA PRO A 35 -20.40 10.14 -27.77
C PRO A 35 -19.16 10.42 -26.92
N LEU A 36 -17.99 10.04 -27.45
CA LEU A 36 -16.70 10.33 -26.82
C LEU A 36 -16.20 11.70 -27.28
N ASP A 37 -16.76 12.77 -26.71
CA ASP A 37 -16.40 14.15 -27.01
C ASP A 37 -16.31 15.03 -25.76
N ASP A 38 -15.76 16.24 -25.95
CA ASP A 38 -15.50 17.21 -24.89
C ASP A 38 -16.80 17.70 -24.22
N THR A 39 -17.94 17.67 -24.93
CA THR A 39 -19.23 18.13 -24.39
C THR A 39 -19.76 17.14 -23.38
N VAL A 40 -19.72 15.85 -23.71
CA VAL A 40 -20.07 14.78 -22.78
C VAL A 40 -19.16 14.81 -21.57
N PHE A 41 -17.83 14.85 -21.78
CA PHE A 41 -16.87 14.87 -20.68
C PHE A 41 -16.96 16.16 -19.85
N GLY A 42 -17.41 17.27 -20.43
CA GLY A 42 -17.70 18.52 -19.73
C GLY A 42 -18.91 18.44 -18.81
N GLY A 43 -19.85 17.54 -19.09
CA GLY A 43 -21.06 17.30 -18.28
C GLY A 43 -20.93 16.21 -17.23
N ILE A 44 -19.81 15.46 -17.20
CA ILE A 44 -19.61 14.39 -16.23
C ILE A 44 -19.51 14.97 -14.81
N ASN A 45 -20.12 14.31 -13.84
CA ASN A 45 -20.03 14.64 -12.42
C ASN A 45 -19.86 13.34 -11.61
N THR A 46 -19.80 13.45 -10.28
CA THR A 46 -19.66 12.28 -9.40
C THR A 46 -20.76 11.23 -9.59
N ASP A 47 -22.00 11.62 -9.94
CA ASP A 47 -23.09 10.64 -10.15
C ASP A 47 -22.82 9.72 -11.33
N HIS A 48 -22.26 10.26 -12.42
CA HIS A 48 -21.87 9.45 -13.59
C HIS A 48 -20.81 8.42 -13.22
N VAL A 49 -19.85 8.80 -12.37
CA VAL A 49 -18.82 7.87 -11.88
C VAL A 49 -19.44 6.83 -10.95
N ILE A 50 -20.32 7.23 -10.03
CA ILE A 50 -21.06 6.32 -9.15
C ILE A 50 -21.89 5.33 -9.95
N ASP A 51 -22.56 5.76 -11.02
CA ASP A 51 -23.36 4.87 -11.84
C ASP A 51 -22.49 3.90 -12.65
N SER A 52 -21.30 4.33 -13.11
CA SER A 52 -20.32 3.42 -13.71
C SER A 52 -19.86 2.35 -12.72
N LEU A 53 -19.62 2.73 -11.46
CA LEU A 53 -19.26 1.82 -10.39
C LEU A 53 -20.39 0.82 -10.12
N LYS A 54 -21.64 1.29 -9.97
CA LYS A 54 -22.81 0.43 -9.76
C LYS A 54 -22.97 -0.57 -10.89
N HIS A 55 -22.84 -0.13 -12.15
CA HIS A 55 -22.92 -1.00 -13.32
C HIS A 55 -21.92 -2.17 -13.23
N TYR A 56 -20.64 -1.86 -12.99
CA TYR A 56 -19.60 -2.89 -12.91
C TYR A 56 -19.73 -3.79 -11.68
N ILE A 57 -20.31 -3.28 -10.58
CA ILE A 57 -20.66 -4.10 -9.42
C ILE A 57 -21.80 -5.07 -9.77
N ASP A 58 -22.83 -4.58 -10.48
CA ASP A 58 -24.03 -5.35 -10.79
C ASP A 58 -23.76 -6.50 -11.76
N ILE A 59 -22.90 -6.29 -12.76
CA ILE A 59 -22.45 -7.38 -13.66
C ILE A 59 -21.37 -8.27 -13.04
N GLY A 60 -21.01 -8.04 -11.78
CA GLY A 60 -20.04 -8.85 -11.04
C GLY A 60 -18.58 -8.66 -11.46
N GLN A 61 -18.27 -7.61 -12.23
CA GLN A 61 -16.89 -7.28 -12.60
C GLN A 61 -16.13 -6.65 -11.42
N PHE A 62 -16.80 -5.78 -10.65
CA PHE A 62 -16.26 -5.19 -9.42
C PHE A 62 -16.86 -5.89 -8.19
N LYS A 63 -16.10 -6.82 -7.62
CA LYS A 63 -16.58 -7.69 -6.52
C LYS A 63 -16.27 -7.14 -5.12
N THR A 64 -15.48 -6.08 -5.03
CA THR A 64 -14.77 -5.74 -3.80
C THR A 64 -14.52 -4.24 -3.62
N VAL A 65 -14.41 -3.83 -2.35
CA VAL A 65 -14.25 -2.41 -1.98
C VAL A 65 -12.97 -1.80 -2.56
N SER A 66 -11.84 -2.51 -2.57
CA SER A 66 -10.57 -1.90 -3.00
C SER A 66 -10.45 -1.77 -4.52
N ILE A 67 -11.06 -2.66 -5.32
CA ILE A 67 -11.25 -2.46 -6.76
C ILE A 67 -12.03 -1.17 -7.02
N VAL A 68 -13.15 -0.96 -6.32
CA VAL A 68 -13.96 0.26 -6.43
C VAL A 68 -13.16 1.50 -6.03
N GLN A 69 -12.38 1.44 -4.94
CA GLN A 69 -11.53 2.55 -4.50
C GLN A 69 -10.39 2.83 -5.48
N LYS A 70 -9.77 1.80 -6.07
CA LYS A 70 -8.73 1.97 -7.10
C LYS A 70 -9.33 2.68 -8.30
N TYR A 71 -10.44 2.17 -8.83
CA TYR A 71 -11.15 2.77 -9.96
C TYR A 71 -11.46 4.25 -9.69
N THR A 72 -12.03 4.55 -8.52
CA THR A 72 -12.33 5.91 -8.05
C THR A 72 -11.11 6.83 -8.11
N VAL A 73 -9.95 6.38 -7.63
CA VAL A 73 -8.71 7.16 -7.67
C VAL A 73 -8.19 7.34 -9.10
N VAL A 74 -8.32 6.32 -9.94
CA VAL A 74 -7.88 6.40 -11.34
C VAL A 74 -8.72 7.41 -12.13
N ILE A 75 -10.04 7.37 -11.97
CA ILE A 75 -10.94 8.30 -12.65
C ILE A 75 -10.68 9.74 -12.17
N SER A 76 -10.51 9.97 -10.86
CA SER A 76 -10.21 11.32 -10.37
C SER A 76 -8.87 11.85 -10.89
N LYS A 77 -7.82 11.01 -10.94
CA LYS A 77 -6.52 11.38 -11.52
C LYS A 77 -6.61 11.74 -12.99
N PHE A 78 -7.39 10.99 -13.76
CA PHE A 78 -7.61 11.29 -15.18
C PHE A 78 -8.28 12.66 -15.37
N PHE A 79 -9.34 12.97 -14.63
CA PHE A 79 -9.99 14.28 -14.74
C PHE A 79 -9.07 15.42 -14.32
N ILE A 80 -8.31 15.28 -13.23
CA ILE A 80 -7.30 16.27 -12.84
C ILE A 80 -6.26 16.46 -13.96
N TYR A 81 -5.77 15.37 -14.55
CA TYR A 81 -4.80 15.45 -15.65
C TYR A 81 -5.37 16.16 -16.87
N ALA A 82 -6.56 15.74 -17.34
CA ALA A 82 -7.19 16.29 -18.53
C ALA A 82 -7.55 17.79 -18.39
N ILE A 83 -7.99 18.21 -17.19
CA ILE A 83 -8.44 19.57 -16.92
C ILE A 83 -7.26 20.48 -16.53
N VAL A 84 -6.43 20.06 -15.58
CA VAL A 84 -5.38 20.92 -14.99
C VAL A 84 -4.08 20.80 -15.76
N ALA A 85 -3.59 19.58 -16.00
CA ALA A 85 -2.26 19.39 -16.60
C ALA A 85 -2.28 19.65 -18.11
N LYS A 86 -3.34 19.23 -18.80
CA LYS A 86 -3.45 19.34 -20.27
C LYS A 86 -4.34 20.48 -20.74
N ASN A 87 -5.09 21.12 -19.84
CA ASN A 87 -6.05 22.18 -20.17
C ASN A 87 -6.92 21.83 -21.40
N SER A 88 -7.24 20.54 -21.55
CA SER A 88 -7.86 19.97 -22.75
C SER A 88 -9.33 19.63 -22.52
N LEU A 89 -9.78 19.59 -21.27
CA LEU A 89 -11.16 19.37 -20.89
C LEU A 89 -11.66 20.52 -19.99
N LYS A 90 -12.87 21.03 -20.25
CA LYS A 90 -13.53 22.01 -19.39
C LYS A 90 -14.64 21.32 -18.58
N ASN A 91 -14.37 21.04 -17.31
CA ASN A 91 -15.35 20.50 -16.38
C ASN A 91 -15.05 20.97 -14.94
N SER A 92 -15.51 22.17 -14.59
CA SER A 92 -15.31 22.70 -13.23
C SER A 92 -16.06 21.89 -12.18
N ASN A 93 -17.25 21.40 -12.50
CA ASN A 93 -18.10 20.68 -11.55
C ASN A 93 -17.39 19.45 -10.96
N ILE A 94 -16.87 18.55 -11.80
CA ILE A 94 -16.18 17.37 -11.28
C ILE A 94 -14.83 17.72 -10.62
N LEU A 95 -14.14 18.74 -11.12
CA LEU A 95 -12.88 19.19 -10.53
C LEU A 95 -13.11 19.73 -9.11
N ASP A 96 -14.15 20.52 -8.91
CA ASP A 96 -14.55 21.08 -7.63
C ASP A 96 -14.97 19.95 -6.67
N GLU A 97 -15.78 18.99 -7.14
CA GLU A 97 -16.17 17.81 -6.35
C GLU A 97 -14.95 16.97 -5.93
N ILE A 98 -13.96 16.77 -6.82
CA ILE A 98 -12.72 16.02 -6.54
C ILE A 98 -11.82 16.78 -5.56
N SER A 99 -11.75 18.10 -5.69
CA SER A 99 -10.88 18.96 -4.88
C SER A 99 -11.47 19.28 -3.50
N ALA A 100 -12.77 19.09 -3.33
CA ALA A 100 -13.46 19.31 -2.07
C ALA A 100 -12.93 18.39 -0.93
N PRO A 101 -12.88 18.88 0.32
CA PRO A 101 -12.46 18.08 1.47
C PRO A 101 -13.30 16.80 1.61
N LYS A 102 -12.67 15.69 1.99
CA LYS A 102 -13.36 14.39 2.14
C LYS A 102 -14.49 14.36 3.17
N ILE A 103 -14.52 15.34 4.09
CA ILE A 103 -15.58 15.47 5.10
C ILE A 103 -16.84 16.13 4.53
N ASP A 104 -16.71 16.84 3.40
CA ASP A 104 -17.84 17.45 2.71
C ASP A 104 -18.67 16.34 2.04
N GLU A 105 -19.96 16.27 2.38
CA GLU A 105 -20.92 15.33 1.83
C GLU A 105 -21.09 15.47 0.31
N LYS A 106 -20.76 16.63 -0.25
CA LYS A 106 -20.79 16.89 -1.69
C LYS A 106 -19.51 16.46 -2.40
N SER A 107 -18.42 16.19 -1.66
CA SER A 107 -17.16 15.78 -2.28
C SER A 107 -17.29 14.44 -3.00
N TYR A 108 -16.53 14.32 -4.09
CA TYR A 108 -16.41 13.12 -4.91
C TYR A 108 -16.14 11.87 -4.05
N TYR A 109 -15.15 11.97 -3.15
CA TYR A 109 -14.76 10.85 -2.30
C TYR A 109 -15.80 10.52 -1.23
N SER A 110 -16.46 11.52 -0.63
CA SER A 110 -17.49 11.27 0.39
C SER A 110 -18.69 10.54 -0.21
N ARG A 111 -19.18 11.01 -1.36
CA ARG A 111 -20.33 10.41 -2.06
C ARG A 111 -20.06 8.97 -2.50
N ILE A 112 -18.86 8.70 -3.03
CA ILE A 112 -18.48 7.34 -3.42
C ILE A 112 -18.30 6.45 -2.19
N ASN A 113 -17.69 6.93 -1.10
CA ASN A 113 -17.59 6.16 0.14
C ASN A 113 -18.96 5.85 0.76
N LEU A 114 -19.92 6.76 0.65
CA LEU A 114 -21.31 6.53 1.06
C LEU A 114 -21.99 5.46 0.19
N MET A 115 -21.71 5.42 -1.11
CA MET A 115 -22.18 4.35 -1.99
C MET A 115 -21.57 3.00 -1.60
N ILE A 116 -20.25 2.96 -1.38
CA ILE A 116 -19.53 1.75 -0.95
C ILE A 116 -20.12 1.21 0.36
N SER A 117 -20.33 2.07 1.37
CA SER A 117 -20.80 1.63 2.69
C SER A 117 -22.23 1.06 2.66
N LYS A 118 -23.06 1.49 1.71
CA LYS A 118 -24.42 1.00 1.50
C LYS A 118 -24.49 -0.25 0.62
N ASN A 119 -23.42 -0.60 -0.10
CA ASN A 119 -23.44 -1.67 -1.10
C ASN A 119 -23.05 -3.04 -0.52
N LYS A 120 -24.05 -3.89 -0.27
CA LYS A 120 -23.87 -5.25 0.30
C LYS A 120 -23.26 -6.27 -0.67
N LYS A 121 -23.21 -5.98 -1.98
CA LYS A 121 -22.63 -6.89 -2.99
C LYS A 121 -21.09 -6.84 -2.99
N LEU A 122 -20.52 -5.76 -2.45
CA LEU A 122 -19.08 -5.62 -2.31
C LEU A 122 -18.60 -6.43 -1.11
N SER A 123 -17.72 -7.40 -1.38
CA SER A 123 -17.00 -8.07 -0.32
C SER A 123 -16.00 -7.10 0.32
N THR A 124 -16.03 -6.99 1.65
CA THR A 124 -14.96 -6.37 2.45
C THR A 124 -13.73 -7.27 2.56
N LYS A 125 -13.87 -8.56 2.22
CA LYS A 125 -12.75 -9.48 2.02
C LYS A 125 -12.19 -9.25 0.63
N GLU A 126 -11.19 -8.37 0.51
CA GLU A 126 -10.18 -8.49 -0.54
C GLU A 126 -8.93 -9.18 -0.01
N PRO A 127 -8.21 -9.92 -0.87
CA PRO A 127 -6.79 -10.11 -0.66
C PRO A 127 -6.15 -8.73 -0.83
N ILE A 128 -5.81 -8.08 0.29
CA ILE A 128 -5.11 -6.79 0.28
C ILE A 128 -3.96 -6.87 -0.73
N LEU A 129 -4.02 -6.06 -1.79
CA LEU A 129 -3.07 -6.12 -2.89
C LEU A 129 -1.68 -5.78 -2.38
N VAL A 130 -0.74 -6.68 -2.64
CA VAL A 130 0.70 -6.49 -2.43
C VAL A 130 1.12 -5.21 -3.17
N PHE A 131 1.96 -4.38 -2.55
CA PHE A 131 2.57 -3.27 -3.29
C PHE A 131 3.53 -3.82 -4.33
N SER A 132 3.56 -3.21 -5.52
CA SER A 132 4.55 -3.58 -6.53
C SER A 132 5.96 -3.19 -6.07
N ARG A 133 6.98 -3.75 -6.71
CA ARG A 133 8.38 -3.46 -6.38
C ARG A 133 8.68 -1.97 -6.53
N GLU A 134 8.18 -1.35 -7.59
CA GLU A 134 8.38 0.07 -7.91
C GLU A 134 7.77 0.95 -6.80
N ILE A 135 6.56 0.62 -6.34
CA ILE A 135 5.92 1.34 -5.23
C ILE A 135 6.72 1.18 -3.94
N ILE A 136 7.28 0.00 -3.66
CA ILE A 136 8.11 -0.20 -2.47
C ILE A 136 9.41 0.59 -2.56
N GLU A 137 10.05 0.64 -3.74
CA GLU A 137 11.26 1.44 -3.97
C GLU A 137 10.99 2.93 -3.76
N ASP A 138 9.84 3.44 -4.22
CA ASP A 138 9.39 4.81 -3.95
C ASP A 138 9.15 5.04 -2.45
N ILE A 139 8.50 4.10 -1.75
CA ILE A 139 8.27 4.19 -0.30
C ILE A 139 9.60 4.24 0.45
N ILE A 140 10.56 3.36 0.12
CA ILE A 140 11.88 3.33 0.75
C ILE A 140 12.63 4.64 0.50
N THR A 141 12.58 5.15 -0.74
CA THR A 141 13.20 6.43 -1.11
C THR A 141 12.62 7.59 -0.32
N ASN A 142 11.28 7.67 -0.21
CA ASN A 142 10.61 8.69 0.59
C ASN A 142 10.91 8.56 2.10
N CYS A 143 11.01 7.34 2.63
CA CYS A 143 11.46 7.11 4.01
C CYS A 143 12.88 7.63 4.22
N ASP A 144 13.80 7.36 3.28
CA ASP A 144 15.18 7.84 3.37
C ASP A 144 15.26 9.37 3.36
N LEU A 145 14.48 10.04 2.50
CA LEU A 145 14.39 11.51 2.47
C LEU A 145 13.90 12.08 3.81
N ILE A 146 12.86 11.48 4.41
CA ILE A 146 12.35 11.91 5.72
C ILE A 146 13.41 11.75 6.82
N ILE A 147 14.11 10.62 6.84
CA ILE A 147 15.11 10.33 7.86
C ILE A 147 16.27 11.33 7.74
N GLN A 148 16.70 11.64 6.52
CA GLN A 148 17.75 12.64 6.26
C GLN A 148 17.32 14.06 6.64
N ASP A 149 16.07 14.44 6.35
CA ASP A 149 15.55 15.79 6.60
C ASP A 149 15.29 16.05 8.10
N THR A 150 14.84 15.03 8.84
CA THR A 150 14.65 15.14 10.30
C THR A 150 15.97 15.45 11.03
N GLY A 151 17.10 15.11 10.41
CA GLY A 151 18.47 15.59 10.72
C GLY A 151 18.59 17.08 11.04
N LYS A 152 17.67 17.90 10.52
CA LYS A 152 17.75 19.37 10.55
C LYS A 152 16.73 20.03 11.48
N HIS A 153 15.70 19.31 11.94
CA HIS A 153 14.57 19.90 12.68
C HIS A 153 14.05 18.99 13.81
N ASN A 154 14.44 19.30 15.05
CA ASN A 154 14.01 18.60 16.28
C ASN A 154 12.61 19.01 16.75
N ASN A 155 11.59 18.86 15.89
CA ASN A 155 10.19 19.15 16.24
C ASN A 155 9.33 17.87 16.27
N LYS A 156 8.15 17.97 16.91
CA LYS A 156 7.21 16.85 17.08
C LYS A 156 6.88 16.13 15.77
N ILE A 157 6.61 16.88 14.72
CA ILE A 157 6.20 16.33 13.41
C ILE A 157 7.36 15.58 12.76
N GLY A 158 8.57 16.14 12.80
CA GLY A 158 9.78 15.50 12.29
C GLY A 158 10.05 14.18 13.00
N PHE A 159 10.01 14.18 14.34
CA PHE A 159 10.21 12.97 15.14
C PHE A 159 9.19 11.87 14.79
N GLU A 160 7.89 12.19 14.77
CA GLU A 160 6.87 11.18 14.47
C GLU A 160 7.01 10.59 13.06
N LYS A 161 7.40 11.40 12.07
CA LYS A 161 7.68 10.94 10.70
C LYS A 161 8.92 10.05 10.63
N LEU A 162 9.99 10.40 11.35
CA LEU A 162 11.21 9.60 11.46
C LEU A 162 10.90 8.19 12.02
N VAL A 163 10.20 8.12 13.15
CA VAL A 163 9.84 6.85 13.80
C VAL A 163 8.95 6.01 12.87
N ALA A 164 7.98 6.64 12.20
CA ALA A 164 7.13 5.96 11.23
C ALA A 164 7.93 5.44 10.01
N ALA A 165 8.88 6.22 9.49
CA ALA A 165 9.73 5.82 8.36
C ALA A 165 10.59 4.60 8.71
N LEU A 166 11.21 4.57 9.89
CA LEU A 166 11.98 3.43 10.39
C LEU A 166 11.12 2.18 10.53
N CYS A 167 9.93 2.32 11.10
CA CYS A 167 8.98 1.22 11.24
C CYS A 167 8.55 0.67 9.86
N ILE A 168 8.24 1.54 8.90
CA ILE A 168 7.89 1.14 7.52
C ILE A 168 9.02 0.31 6.91
N LYS A 169 10.27 0.78 6.98
CA LYS A 169 11.43 0.05 6.44
C LYS A 169 11.61 -1.31 7.11
N LEU A 170 11.42 -1.39 8.43
CA LEU A 170 11.51 -2.65 9.17
C LEU A 170 10.39 -3.63 8.80
N VAL A 171 9.16 -3.14 8.59
CA VAL A 171 8.03 -3.96 8.10
C VAL A 171 8.30 -4.48 6.69
N VAL A 172 8.85 -3.66 5.79
CA VAL A 172 9.21 -4.08 4.42
C VAL A 172 10.27 -5.18 4.44
N LEU A 173 11.28 -5.05 5.32
CA LEU A 173 12.35 -6.04 5.47
C LEU A 173 11.85 -7.38 6.02
N THR A 174 10.98 -7.34 7.03
CA THR A 174 10.64 -8.53 7.85
C THR A 174 9.27 -9.10 7.55
N GLY A 175 8.39 -8.37 6.86
CA GLY A 175 7.00 -8.73 6.65
C GLY A 175 6.14 -8.71 7.91
N MET A 176 6.61 -8.15 9.04
CA MET A 176 5.86 -8.18 10.30
C MET A 176 4.59 -7.32 10.26
N LYS A 177 3.58 -7.71 11.02
CA LYS A 177 2.39 -6.88 11.24
C LYS A 177 2.71 -5.69 12.16
N TYR A 178 1.97 -4.59 12.01
CA TYR A 178 2.01 -3.44 12.92
C TYR A 178 1.87 -3.84 14.41
N GLY A 179 1.00 -4.82 14.68
CA GLY A 179 0.76 -5.33 16.03
C GLY A 179 2.01 -5.95 16.70
N ILE A 180 2.96 -6.46 15.91
CA ILE A 180 4.27 -6.93 16.38
C ILE A 180 5.22 -5.75 16.50
N ALA A 181 5.31 -4.91 15.45
CA ALA A 181 6.20 -3.76 15.40
C ALA A 181 6.08 -2.86 16.65
N ARG A 182 4.85 -2.48 17.03
CA ARG A 182 4.56 -1.61 18.19
C ARG A 182 5.01 -2.17 19.55
N LYS A 183 5.28 -3.48 19.63
CA LYS A 183 5.63 -4.17 20.89
C LYS A 183 7.14 -4.36 21.04
N ILE A 184 7.92 -4.10 20.00
CA ILE A 184 9.38 -4.18 20.03
C ILE A 184 9.89 -3.19 21.09
N ARG A 185 10.80 -3.67 21.93
CA ARG A 185 11.44 -2.90 23.00
C ARG A 185 12.79 -2.37 22.56
N VAL A 186 13.27 -1.35 23.26
CA VAL A 186 14.62 -0.79 23.00
C VAL A 186 15.70 -1.86 23.16
N GLU A 187 15.55 -2.74 24.16
CA GLU A 187 16.49 -3.84 24.43
C GLU A 187 16.52 -4.91 23.32
N ASP A 188 15.48 -4.99 22.49
CA ASP A 188 15.45 -5.89 21.34
C ASP A 188 16.37 -5.39 20.20
N LEU A 189 16.72 -4.11 20.18
CA LEU A 189 17.61 -3.52 19.17
C LEU A 189 19.04 -3.46 19.69
N ASN A 190 19.96 -4.14 19.00
CA ASN A 190 21.38 -4.07 19.26
C ASN A 190 22.10 -3.34 18.11
N VAL A 191 22.33 -2.04 18.29
CA VAL A 191 22.97 -1.18 17.29
C VAL A 191 24.46 -1.47 17.08
N THR A 192 25.13 -2.13 18.04
CA THR A 192 26.55 -2.50 17.94
C THR A 192 26.74 -3.70 17.01
N THR A 193 25.90 -4.71 17.15
CA THR A 193 25.92 -5.92 16.32
C THR A 193 25.04 -5.80 15.07
N ASN A 194 24.33 -4.67 14.91
CA ASN A 194 23.40 -4.42 13.82
C ASN A 194 22.29 -5.47 13.75
N THR A 195 21.74 -5.85 14.90
CA THR A 195 20.70 -6.87 14.98
C THR A 195 19.46 -6.38 15.71
N ILE A 196 18.31 -6.99 15.41
CA ILE A 196 17.05 -6.75 16.11
C ILE A 196 16.36 -8.08 16.42
N HIS A 197 15.87 -8.21 17.65
CA HIS A 197 15.13 -9.37 18.12
C HIS A 197 13.63 -9.21 17.84
N ILE A 198 13.05 -10.15 17.11
CA ILE A 198 11.61 -10.14 16.78
C ILE A 198 11.06 -11.56 16.91
N ASN A 199 10.09 -11.75 17.82
CA ASN A 199 9.39 -13.03 18.03
C ASN A 199 10.31 -14.27 18.16
N GLY A 200 11.45 -14.13 18.85
CA GLY A 200 12.40 -15.21 19.06
C GLY A 200 13.48 -15.35 17.97
N PHE A 201 13.49 -14.47 16.97
CA PHE A 201 14.50 -14.46 15.90
C PHE A 201 15.42 -13.26 16.06
N ASN A 202 16.73 -13.47 15.84
CA ASN A 202 17.70 -12.40 15.76
C ASN A 202 17.98 -12.04 14.31
N ILE A 203 17.54 -10.86 13.86
CA ILE A 203 17.57 -10.46 12.46
C ILE A 203 18.69 -9.44 12.25
N ARG A 204 19.59 -9.72 11.31
CA ARG A 204 20.63 -8.76 10.91
C ARG A 204 20.02 -7.65 10.07
N LEU A 205 20.23 -6.42 10.49
CA LEU A 205 19.78 -5.23 9.79
C LEU A 205 20.77 -4.87 8.65
N PRO A 206 20.27 -4.45 7.47
CA PRO A 206 21.09 -3.83 6.45
C PRO A 206 21.81 -2.59 7.00
N LEU A 207 23.08 -2.39 6.63
CA LEU A 207 23.94 -1.35 7.19
C LEU A 207 23.28 0.04 7.21
N LYS A 208 22.65 0.45 6.10
CA LYS A 208 21.94 1.73 6.00
C LYS A 208 20.82 1.85 7.03
N LEU A 209 20.02 0.79 7.24
CA LEU A 209 18.94 0.81 8.21
C LEU A 209 19.49 0.84 9.64
N SER A 210 20.59 0.15 9.91
CA SER A 210 21.26 0.19 11.22
C SER A 210 21.76 1.59 11.57
N THR A 211 22.41 2.29 10.65
CA THR A 211 22.87 3.68 10.87
C THR A 211 21.68 4.61 11.13
N GLN A 212 20.55 4.40 10.46
CA GLN A 212 19.34 5.18 10.71
C GLN A 212 18.72 4.89 12.10
N PHE A 213 18.81 3.65 12.58
CA PHE A 213 18.41 3.30 13.94
C PHE A 213 19.38 3.88 15.00
N GLN A 214 20.69 3.90 14.73
CA GLN A 214 21.68 4.56 15.60
C GLN A 214 21.34 6.04 15.78
N TYR A 215 21.12 6.74 14.67
CA TYR A 215 20.68 8.14 14.69
C TYR A 215 19.39 8.35 15.49
N TYR A 216 18.41 7.45 15.30
CA TYR A 216 17.17 7.51 16.08
C TYR A 216 17.39 7.32 17.57
N MET A 217 18.28 6.42 17.98
CA MET A 217 18.60 6.20 19.39
C MET A 217 19.26 7.43 20.03
N GLU A 218 20.20 8.07 19.34
CA GLU A 218 20.83 9.33 19.77
C GLU A 218 19.78 10.44 19.95
N LEU A 219 18.89 10.62 18.98
CA LEU A 219 17.79 11.58 19.09
C LEU A 219 16.88 11.25 20.28
N ARG A 220 16.48 9.98 20.42
CA ARG A 220 15.58 9.53 21.48
C ARG A 220 16.16 9.82 22.87
N GLU A 221 17.46 9.64 23.05
CA GLU A 221 18.18 10.01 24.28
C GLU A 221 18.16 11.52 24.51
N SER A 222 18.41 12.33 23.46
CA SER A 222 18.42 13.79 23.57
C SER A 222 17.08 14.39 24.03
N PHE A 223 15.95 13.75 23.71
CA PHE A 223 14.62 14.17 24.19
C PHE A 223 14.30 13.74 25.63
N GLY A 224 15.16 12.94 26.29
CA GLY A 224 14.97 12.49 27.67
C GLY A 224 13.75 11.59 27.89
N LYS A 225 13.24 10.95 26.83
CA LYS A 225 11.97 10.20 26.87
C LYS A 225 12.18 8.78 27.40
N LYS A 226 11.45 8.44 28.47
CA LYS A 226 11.49 7.11 29.11
C LYS A 226 10.33 6.24 28.63
N CYS A 227 10.48 5.62 27.46
CA CYS A 227 9.55 4.61 26.95
C CYS A 227 10.29 3.29 26.69
N SER A 228 9.89 2.17 27.28
CA SER A 228 10.59 0.89 27.02
C SER A 228 10.43 0.39 25.59
N PHE A 229 9.44 0.89 24.84
CA PHE A 229 9.17 0.51 23.46
C PHE A 229 10.09 1.24 22.49
N LEU A 230 10.54 0.52 21.46
CA LEU A 230 11.41 1.04 20.41
C LEU A 230 10.69 2.10 19.58
N PHE A 231 9.42 1.90 19.26
CA PHE A 231 8.61 2.87 18.53
C PHE A 231 7.63 3.56 19.48
N MET A 232 7.71 4.88 19.58
CA MET A 232 6.94 5.70 20.51
C MET A 232 6.41 6.98 19.86
N SER A 233 5.40 7.58 20.47
CA SER A 233 4.96 8.94 20.16
C SER A 233 6.01 9.96 20.62
N PHE A 234 5.91 11.19 20.13
CA PHE A 234 6.76 12.29 20.61
C PHE A 234 6.63 12.52 22.13
N ASP A 235 5.46 12.22 22.68
CA ASP A 235 5.16 12.47 24.09
C ASP A 235 5.82 11.41 25.01
N GLY A 236 6.37 10.32 24.46
CA GLY A 236 7.01 9.25 25.24
C GLY A 236 6.12 8.06 25.50
N GLU A 237 5.02 7.92 24.76
CA GLU A 237 4.06 6.84 24.94
C GLU A 237 4.23 5.75 23.88
N GLN A 238 3.87 4.52 24.21
CA GLN A 238 3.70 3.49 23.20
C GLN A 238 2.63 3.95 22.20
N TRP A 239 2.82 3.68 20.91
CA TRP A 239 1.73 3.87 19.95
C TRP A 239 0.46 3.13 20.40
N GLY A 240 -0.73 3.50 19.95
CA GLY A 240 -2.01 2.82 20.28
C GLY A 240 -2.32 1.62 19.39
N GLY A 241 -3.20 0.70 19.82
CA GLY A 241 -3.44 -0.59 19.13
C GLY A 241 -3.86 -0.49 17.65
N GLN A 242 -4.38 0.66 17.24
CA GLN A 242 -4.69 0.99 15.85
C GLN A 242 -3.52 1.68 15.16
N THR A 243 -3.26 1.31 13.90
CA THR A 243 -2.14 1.85 13.10
C THR A 243 -2.18 3.38 12.95
N SER A 244 -3.36 4.00 13.05
CA SER A 244 -3.55 5.46 13.00
C SER A 244 -2.75 6.23 14.07
N ALA A 245 -2.35 5.56 15.16
CA ALA A 245 -1.49 6.16 16.18
C ALA A 245 0.00 6.28 15.76
N SER A 246 0.40 5.60 14.69
CA SER A 246 1.71 5.76 14.04
C SER A 246 1.49 6.59 12.79
N LYS A 247 2.31 7.59 12.46
CA LYS A 247 2.13 8.39 11.22
C LYS A 247 2.21 7.59 9.91
N MET A 248 2.37 6.26 9.98
CA MET A 248 2.46 5.35 8.84
C MET A 248 1.24 5.44 7.91
N PRO A 249 -0.03 5.41 8.36
CA PRO A 249 -1.18 5.47 7.45
C PRO A 249 -1.25 6.76 6.66
N ASP A 250 -0.93 7.90 7.29
CA ASP A 250 -0.92 9.20 6.63
C ASP A 250 0.17 9.25 5.53
N MET A 251 1.35 8.74 5.85
CA MET A 251 2.49 8.67 4.92
C MET A 251 2.19 7.74 3.74
N LEU A 252 1.71 6.53 4.02
CA LEU A 252 1.36 5.56 2.98
C LEU A 252 0.21 6.06 2.11
N ALA A 253 -0.80 6.71 2.70
CA ALA A 253 -1.90 7.29 1.94
C ALA A 253 -1.40 8.37 0.98
N ARG A 254 -0.45 9.21 1.42
CA ARG A 254 0.15 10.25 0.59
C ARG A 254 0.95 9.68 -0.58
N TRP A 255 1.72 8.62 -0.36
CA TRP A 255 2.60 8.06 -1.39
C TRP A 255 1.90 7.08 -2.34
N THR A 256 0.94 6.33 -1.84
CA THR A 256 0.36 5.19 -2.56
C THR A 256 -1.14 5.33 -2.82
N GLY A 257 -1.79 6.33 -2.21
CA GLY A 257 -3.26 6.42 -2.16
C GLY A 257 -3.91 5.43 -1.19
N ARG A 258 -3.13 4.59 -0.48
CA ARG A 258 -3.61 3.58 0.47
C ARG A 258 -3.04 3.78 1.86
N SER A 259 -3.87 3.77 2.88
CA SER A 259 -3.47 3.98 4.28
C SER A 259 -3.07 2.70 5.04
N GLY A 260 -3.31 1.51 4.44
CA GLY A 260 -3.07 0.23 5.10
C GLY A 260 -1.62 -0.25 5.02
N THR A 261 -1.09 -0.78 6.13
CA THR A 261 0.25 -1.38 6.20
C THR A 261 0.31 -2.81 5.66
N THR A 262 -0.83 -3.47 5.46
CA THR A 262 -0.87 -4.87 5.04
C THR A 262 -0.24 -5.12 3.67
N GLY A 263 -0.25 -4.12 2.76
CA GLY A 263 0.47 -4.22 1.49
C GLY A 263 1.99 -4.37 1.68
N LEU A 264 2.55 -3.69 2.69
CA LEU A 264 3.98 -3.81 3.06
C LEU A 264 4.27 -5.18 3.70
N THR A 265 3.43 -5.58 4.66
CA THR A 265 3.51 -6.88 5.33
C THR A 265 3.53 -8.01 4.31
N LYS A 266 2.61 -8.00 3.34
CA LYS A 266 2.55 -9.02 2.30
C LYS A 266 3.75 -8.99 1.36
N PHE A 267 4.26 -7.81 1.02
CA PHE A 267 5.49 -7.70 0.23
C PHE A 267 6.68 -8.34 0.95
N GLY A 268 6.87 -8.04 2.24
CA GLY A 268 7.92 -8.66 3.04
C GLY A 268 7.76 -10.18 3.15
N ILE A 269 6.53 -10.66 3.38
CA ILE A 269 6.22 -12.11 3.39
C ILE A 269 6.58 -12.77 2.06
N ILE A 270 6.22 -12.19 0.91
CA ILE A 270 6.55 -12.74 -0.41
C ILE A 270 8.05 -12.82 -0.63
N ASN A 271 8.82 -11.83 -0.18
CA ASN A 271 10.28 -11.89 -0.26
C ASN A 271 10.87 -12.99 0.61
N LEU A 272 10.29 -13.26 1.79
CA LEU A 272 10.72 -14.39 2.64
C LEU A 272 10.39 -15.74 1.98
N ILE A 273 9.20 -15.87 1.36
CA ILE A 273 8.82 -17.06 0.59
C ILE A 273 9.82 -17.28 -0.56
N ASN A 274 10.11 -16.23 -1.33
CA ASN A 274 11.09 -16.28 -2.45
C ASN A 274 12.52 -16.60 -1.98
N ALA A 275 12.86 -16.25 -0.74
CA ALA A 275 14.12 -16.60 -0.11
C ALA A 275 14.15 -18.03 0.45
N GLY A 276 13.06 -18.80 0.32
CA GLY A 276 12.96 -20.18 0.77
C GLY A 276 12.70 -20.34 2.27
N VAL A 277 12.23 -19.30 2.96
CA VAL A 277 11.86 -19.39 4.38
C VAL A 277 10.53 -20.15 4.50
N SER A 278 10.46 -21.11 5.43
CA SER A 278 9.26 -21.93 5.60
C SER A 278 8.08 -21.15 6.17
N ASP A 279 6.87 -21.55 5.78
CA ASP A 279 5.61 -20.96 6.22
C ASP A 279 5.46 -20.84 7.75
N SER A 280 5.91 -21.86 8.49
CA SER A 280 5.85 -21.86 9.96
C SER A 280 6.77 -20.80 10.57
N VAL A 281 7.97 -20.62 10.01
CA VAL A 281 8.92 -19.57 10.42
C VAL A 281 8.37 -18.20 10.07
N ILE A 282 7.81 -18.02 8.87
CA ILE A 282 7.21 -16.75 8.43
C ILE A 282 6.05 -16.37 9.35
N LYS A 283 5.13 -17.30 9.68
CA LYS A 283 4.02 -17.03 10.60
C LYS A 283 4.51 -16.57 11.97
N LYS A 284 5.50 -17.29 12.53
CA LYS A 284 6.06 -16.96 13.84
C LYS A 284 6.74 -15.59 13.82
N LEU A 285 7.57 -15.32 12.82
CA LEU A 285 8.27 -14.04 12.67
C LEU A 285 7.29 -12.88 12.50
N THR A 286 6.34 -13.00 11.58
CA THR A 286 5.52 -11.87 11.12
C THR A 286 4.26 -11.63 11.97
N GLY A 287 3.79 -12.67 12.68
CA GLY A 287 2.46 -12.69 13.29
C GLY A 287 1.32 -12.74 12.26
N ALA A 288 1.62 -13.10 11.01
CA ALA A 288 0.63 -13.24 9.96
C ALA A 288 -0.37 -14.36 10.27
N GLU A 289 -1.63 -14.12 9.91
CA GLU A 289 -2.64 -15.18 9.96
C GLU A 289 -2.49 -16.09 8.74
N GLU A 290 -2.97 -17.32 8.87
CA GLU A 290 -2.99 -18.33 7.80
C GLU A 290 -3.53 -17.76 6.48
N SER A 291 -4.63 -17.01 6.57
CA SER A 291 -5.32 -16.39 5.43
C SER A 291 -4.42 -15.40 4.67
N VAL A 292 -3.60 -14.63 5.39
CA VAL A 292 -2.66 -13.67 4.81
C VAL A 292 -1.54 -14.41 4.10
N LEU A 293 -0.96 -15.42 4.75
CA LEU A 293 0.14 -16.19 4.16
C LEU A 293 -0.32 -16.94 2.90
N ARG A 294 -1.46 -17.63 2.97
CA ARG A 294 -2.04 -18.32 1.81
C ARG A 294 -2.23 -17.40 0.62
N SER A 295 -2.73 -16.17 0.86
CA SER A 295 -2.88 -15.18 -0.21
C SER A 295 -1.54 -14.73 -0.84
N CYS A 296 -0.44 -14.79 -0.08
CA CYS A 296 0.90 -14.49 -0.58
C CYS A 296 1.44 -15.65 -1.43
N VAL A 297 1.26 -16.90 -0.98
CA VAL A 297 1.64 -18.10 -1.72
C VAL A 297 0.90 -18.18 -3.06
N GLU A 298 -0.43 -18.04 -3.06
CA GLU A 298 -1.27 -18.07 -4.28
C GLU A 298 -0.90 -16.95 -5.28
N SER A 299 -0.41 -15.80 -4.78
CA SER A 299 0.10 -14.72 -5.64
C SER A 299 1.48 -15.01 -6.24
N ASN A 300 2.28 -15.88 -5.61
CA ASN A 300 3.58 -16.34 -6.09
C ASN A 300 3.45 -17.51 -7.07
N GLU A 301 2.51 -18.43 -6.82
CA GLU A 301 2.25 -19.62 -7.66
C GLU A 301 1.88 -19.28 -9.10
N LYS A 302 1.24 -18.13 -9.35
CA LYS A 302 0.97 -17.63 -10.73
C LYS A 302 2.24 -17.32 -11.53
N LYS A 303 3.43 -17.30 -10.91
CA LYS A 303 4.74 -17.16 -11.57
C LYS A 303 5.57 -18.45 -11.62
N GLU A 304 5.19 -19.52 -10.91
CA GLU A 304 6.13 -20.59 -10.51
C GLU A 304 5.71 -22.03 -10.81
N ALA A 305 4.69 -22.29 -11.64
CA ALA A 305 4.29 -23.67 -11.96
C ALA A 305 5.44 -24.58 -12.45
N MET A 306 6.47 -24.01 -13.11
CA MET A 306 7.66 -24.73 -13.58
C MET A 306 8.80 -24.83 -12.55
N GLN A 307 8.74 -24.08 -11.44
CA GLN A 307 9.76 -24.09 -10.37
C GLN A 307 9.42 -25.09 -9.25
N TRP A 308 8.14 -25.32 -8.97
CA TRP A 308 7.70 -26.28 -7.96
C TRP A 308 8.09 -27.72 -8.30
N GLU A 309 7.96 -28.11 -9.57
CA GLU A 309 8.39 -29.44 -10.02
C GLU A 309 9.89 -29.65 -9.80
N LYS A 310 10.72 -28.64 -10.15
CA LYS A 310 12.16 -28.67 -9.90
C LYS A 310 12.49 -28.68 -8.41
N TYR A 311 11.79 -27.88 -7.60
CA TYR A 311 11.99 -27.84 -6.16
C TYR A 311 11.64 -29.19 -5.52
N VAL A 312 10.44 -29.71 -5.78
CA VAL A 312 9.96 -30.99 -5.24
C VAL A 312 10.90 -32.12 -5.65
N ASN A 313 11.29 -32.20 -6.93
CA ASN A 313 12.25 -33.20 -7.39
C ASN A 313 13.62 -33.04 -6.72
N SER A 314 14.09 -31.81 -6.47
CA SER A 314 15.36 -31.57 -5.76
C SER A 314 15.33 -31.89 -4.25
N ARG A 315 14.15 -32.00 -3.66
CA ARG A 315 13.95 -32.37 -2.24
C ARG A 315 13.71 -33.86 -2.09
N ILE A 316 12.88 -34.44 -2.96
CA ILE A 316 12.62 -35.88 -3.00
C ILE A 316 13.92 -36.65 -3.27
N SER A 317 14.79 -36.15 -4.16
CA SER A 317 16.08 -36.77 -4.46
C SER A 317 17.09 -36.77 -3.30
N LYS A 318 16.76 -36.11 -2.19
CA LYS A 318 17.57 -36.03 -0.96
C LYS A 318 16.98 -36.84 0.19
N ILE A 319 15.87 -37.53 -0.02
CA ILE A 319 15.30 -38.43 0.98
C ILE A 319 16.20 -39.66 1.06
N ASP A 320 16.50 -40.12 2.28
CA ASP A 320 17.49 -41.19 2.53
C ASP A 320 17.21 -42.48 1.75
N ILE A 321 15.93 -42.80 1.52
CA ILE A 321 15.52 -44.00 0.79
C ILE A 321 15.43 -43.78 -0.73
N TYR A 322 15.59 -42.56 -1.24
CA TYR A 322 15.31 -42.25 -2.64
C TYR A 322 16.16 -43.05 -3.63
N TYR A 323 17.44 -43.29 -3.31
CA TYR A 323 18.33 -44.12 -4.14
C TYR A 323 18.26 -45.61 -3.81
N SER A 324 17.42 -45.97 -2.83
CA SER A 324 17.16 -47.35 -2.42
C SER A 324 15.77 -47.85 -2.82
N LEU A 325 14.96 -46.99 -3.44
CA LEU A 325 13.69 -47.28 -4.10
C LEU A 325 13.91 -47.41 -5.61
#